data_AF-U5E8C3-F1
#
_entry.id   AF-U5E8C3-F1
#
_cell.length_a   1.000
_cell.length_b   1.000
_cell.length_c   1.000
_cell.angle_alpha   90.00
_cell.angle_beta   90.00
_cell.angle_gamma   90.00
#
_symmetry.space_group_name_H-M   'P 1'
#
loop_
_entity.id
_entity.type
_entity.pdbx_description
1 polymer ?
#
loop_
_entity_poly.entity_id
_entity_poly.type
_entity_poly.pdbx_seq_one_letter_code
_entity_poly.pdbx_strand_id
1 'polypeptide(L)'
;MDMNHFARRTAAGGAAVLAAAGLLLAAGCSDEDQDKAKDTVGSVTSAMGGAGSTTTTGMGGMTTTPDADESGTGTATPTTSATAAGESTTISTPNGDITVSGEVYKKYVAAGGATSPLGAPEEAQEAGPNGGQYQDFEGGTIYWSSDSGAHIVWGDIRETWEDEGGANGPLGYPTSDETNTANGGKQSEFTGGTIVWVNGETTVTKK
;
A
#
# COMPACT_ATOMS: atom_id res chain seq x y z
N MET A 1 1.59 17.75 -51.84
CA MET A 1 1.71 19.07 -51.20
C MET A 1 0.58 19.18 -50.20
N ASP A 2 0.96 19.34 -48.93
CA ASP A 2 0.26 20.13 -47.90
C ASP A 2 -1.14 19.66 -47.45
N MET A 3 -1.53 19.67 -46.19
CA MET A 3 -0.87 19.81 -44.90
C MET A 3 -2.02 19.45 -43.93
N ASN A 4 -2.03 18.23 -43.36
CA ASN A 4 -3.09 17.90 -42.41
C ASN A 4 -2.79 18.64 -41.11
N HIS A 5 -3.48 19.77 -40.95
CA HIS A 5 -3.39 20.70 -39.85
C HIS A 5 -3.69 19.98 -38.53
N PHE A 6 -2.68 19.93 -37.66
CA PHE A 6 -2.84 19.68 -36.23
C PHE A 6 -3.77 20.74 -35.64
N ALA A 7 -5.03 20.39 -35.42
CA ALA A 7 -5.93 21.19 -34.58
C ALA A 7 -5.58 20.91 -33.11
N ARG A 8 -4.59 21.64 -32.59
CA ARG A 8 -4.38 21.80 -31.15
C ARG A 8 -5.62 22.48 -30.55
N ARG A 9 -6.36 21.77 -29.72
CA ARG A 9 -7.38 22.40 -28.85
C ARG A 9 -6.69 22.88 -27.57
N THR A 10 -6.28 24.13 -27.58
CA THR A 10 -5.93 24.90 -26.38
C THR A 10 -6.93 26.03 -26.25
N ALA A 11 -7.75 26.01 -25.20
CA ALA A 11 -8.53 27.12 -24.66
C ALA A 11 -9.42 26.56 -23.56
N ALA A 12 -9.78 27.23 -22.47
CA ALA A 12 -9.33 28.45 -21.81
C ALA A 12 -10.17 28.47 -20.51
N GLY A 13 -9.65 29.08 -19.46
CA GLY A 13 -10.33 29.18 -18.18
C GLY A 13 -11.71 29.84 -18.25
N GLY A 14 -12.57 29.43 -17.32
CA GLY A 14 -13.82 30.10 -16.98
C GLY A 14 -13.99 30.08 -15.47
N ALA A 15 -13.86 31.25 -14.86
CA ALA A 15 -14.20 31.52 -13.47
C ALA A 15 -15.66 31.97 -13.33
N ALA A 16 -16.14 32.02 -12.08
CA ALA A 16 -17.29 32.78 -11.54
C ALA A 16 -18.63 31.97 -11.47
N VAL A 17 -19.54 32.05 -10.47
CA VAL A 17 -19.92 33.06 -9.45
C VAL A 17 -20.71 32.42 -8.27
N LEU A 18 -20.38 32.85 -7.04
CA LEU A 18 -21.14 33.19 -5.79
C LEU A 18 -22.60 32.76 -5.44
N ALA A 19 -22.77 32.60 -4.10
CA ALA A 19 -23.91 32.92 -3.19
C ALA A 19 -25.05 31.87 -3.03
N ALA A 20 -25.72 31.65 -1.89
CA ALA A 20 -25.90 32.40 -0.63
C ALA A 20 -26.31 31.48 0.56
N ALA A 21 -26.36 32.09 1.75
CA ALA A 21 -26.62 31.54 3.08
C ALA A 21 -28.04 31.02 3.37
N GLY A 22 -28.16 30.17 4.40
CA GLY A 22 -29.42 29.80 5.06
C GLY A 22 -29.19 29.24 6.48
N LEU A 23 -29.41 30.10 7.49
CA LEU A 23 -29.35 29.83 8.93
C LEU A 23 -30.73 29.37 9.43
N LEU A 24 -30.80 28.40 10.35
CA LEU A 24 -31.91 28.28 11.30
C LEU A 24 -31.48 27.58 12.60
N LEU A 25 -31.48 28.35 13.68
CA LEU A 25 -31.40 27.89 15.07
C LEU A 25 -32.77 27.38 15.51
N ALA A 26 -32.80 26.24 16.21
CA ALA A 26 -33.89 25.91 17.13
C ALA A 26 -33.28 25.38 18.43
N ALA A 27 -33.31 26.23 19.45
CA ALA A 27 -33.22 25.82 20.84
C ALA A 27 -34.56 25.21 21.25
N GLY A 28 -34.53 23.99 21.78
CA GLY A 28 -35.66 23.35 22.44
C GLY A 28 -35.15 22.61 23.68
N CYS A 29 -35.35 23.23 24.85
CA CYS A 29 -35.28 22.55 26.13
C CYS A 29 -36.55 21.71 26.32
N SER A 30 -36.41 20.45 26.71
CA SER A 30 -37.40 19.66 27.47
C SER A 30 -36.68 18.45 28.07
N ASP A 31 -36.48 18.52 29.38
CA ASP A 31 -36.04 17.45 30.29
C ASP A 31 -37.16 16.40 30.53
N GLU A 32 -36.74 15.25 31.09
CA GLU A 32 -37.52 14.18 31.76
C GLU A 32 -38.52 13.30 30.97
N ASP A 33 -38.16 12.04 30.68
CA ASP A 33 -38.35 10.86 31.55
C ASP A 33 -38.31 9.51 30.79
N GLN A 34 -37.33 8.68 31.20
CA GLN A 34 -37.35 7.23 31.48
C GLN A 34 -37.78 6.15 30.45
N ASP A 35 -37.10 5.01 30.67
CA ASP A 35 -37.33 3.64 30.18
C ASP A 35 -36.89 3.28 28.75
N LYS A 36 -35.69 2.68 28.65
CA LYS A 36 -35.57 1.24 28.27
C LYS A 36 -34.29 0.58 28.81
N ALA A 37 -34.52 -0.56 29.45
CA ALA A 37 -33.57 -1.58 29.92
C ALA A 37 -32.48 -1.91 28.89
N LYS A 38 -31.19 -1.88 29.28
CA LYS A 38 -30.38 -3.01 29.77
C LYS A 38 -30.36 -4.21 28.82
N ASP A 39 -29.29 -4.32 28.03
CA ASP A 39 -28.51 -5.54 27.79
C ASP A 39 -27.25 -5.14 26.99
N THR A 40 -26.26 -4.58 27.68
CA THR A 40 -24.92 -4.37 27.12
C THR A 40 -24.01 -5.43 27.72
N VAL A 41 -23.64 -6.40 26.88
CA VAL A 41 -22.56 -7.34 27.15
C VAL A 41 -21.28 -6.53 27.42
N GLY A 42 -20.82 -6.60 28.66
CA GLY A 42 -19.66 -5.87 29.13
C GLY A 42 -18.38 -6.37 28.46
N SER A 43 -17.58 -5.43 27.96
CA SER A 43 -16.16 -5.64 27.71
C SER A 43 -15.49 -5.98 29.04
N VAL A 44 -15.21 -7.26 29.25
CA VAL A 44 -14.41 -7.74 30.38
C VAL A 44 -12.95 -7.44 30.05
N THR A 45 -12.41 -6.46 30.75
CA THR A 45 -10.98 -6.27 30.95
C THR A 45 -10.47 -7.49 31.72
N SER A 46 -9.62 -8.31 31.12
CA SER A 46 -8.93 -9.37 31.84
C SER A 46 -7.46 -9.00 31.99
N ALA A 47 -7.16 -8.31 33.09
CA ALA A 47 -5.86 -8.36 33.72
C ALA A 47 -5.88 -9.51 34.73
N MET A 48 -4.96 -10.47 34.59
CA MET A 48 -4.59 -11.35 35.69
C MET A 48 -3.11 -11.68 35.57
N GLY A 49 -2.33 -11.11 36.48
CA GLY A 49 -0.97 -11.55 36.76
C GLY A 49 -0.98 -12.78 37.68
N GLY A 50 0.16 -13.47 37.74
CA GLY A 50 0.43 -14.36 38.86
C GLY A 50 1.40 -15.53 38.59
N ALA A 51 2.64 -15.32 39.02
CA ALA A 51 3.51 -16.29 39.69
C ALA A 51 4.07 -17.51 38.92
N GLY A 52 5.36 -17.38 38.55
CA GLY A 52 6.48 -18.12 39.13
C GLY A 52 6.45 -19.65 39.16
N SER A 53 7.45 -20.27 38.52
CA SER A 53 8.15 -21.41 39.12
C SER A 53 9.59 -21.51 38.61
N THR A 54 10.48 -21.75 39.56
CA THR A 54 11.95 -21.69 39.51
C THR A 54 12.60 -23.04 39.20
N THR A 55 13.73 -22.95 38.49
CA THR A 55 14.95 -23.80 38.60
C THR A 55 14.93 -25.22 38.02
N THR A 56 15.88 -25.53 37.13
CA THR A 56 16.98 -26.50 37.41
C THR A 56 18.06 -26.52 36.31
N THR A 57 19.25 -26.15 36.76
CA THR A 57 20.61 -26.57 36.38
C THR A 57 20.76 -27.75 35.40
N GLY A 58 21.64 -27.57 34.41
CA GLY A 58 22.19 -28.65 33.60
C GLY A 58 23.43 -28.22 32.80
N MET A 59 24.56 -28.00 33.48
CA MET A 59 25.88 -28.02 32.85
C MET A 59 26.29 -29.48 32.65
N GLY A 60 26.53 -29.88 31.39
CA GLY A 60 27.15 -31.15 31.03
C GLY A 60 27.80 -31.01 29.66
N GLY A 61 29.13 -31.01 29.63
CA GLY A 61 29.88 -31.01 28.38
C GLY A 61 29.82 -32.36 27.68
N MET A 62 30.03 -32.35 26.36
CA MET A 62 30.66 -33.47 25.67
C MET A 62 31.29 -32.96 24.37
N THR A 63 32.59 -33.10 24.33
CA THR A 63 33.47 -32.96 23.17
C THR A 63 33.16 -34.02 22.12
N THR A 64 33.03 -33.65 20.85
CA THR A 64 33.43 -34.50 19.72
C THR A 64 33.81 -33.63 18.52
N THR A 65 35.09 -33.67 18.16
CA THR A 65 35.63 -33.33 16.83
C THR A 65 34.97 -34.21 15.76
N PRO A 66 34.76 -33.68 14.54
CA PRO A 66 35.25 -34.42 13.38
C PRO A 66 36.17 -33.56 12.49
N ASP A 67 37.25 -34.20 12.07
CA ASP A 67 38.21 -33.79 11.06
C ASP A 67 37.60 -33.61 9.66
N ALA A 68 38.18 -32.63 8.95
CA ALA A 68 38.57 -32.58 7.53
C ALA A 68 37.62 -33.00 6.39
N ASP A 69 37.51 -32.04 5.45
CA ASP A 69 37.55 -32.16 3.98
C ASP A 69 36.29 -32.67 3.24
N GLU A 70 35.58 -31.74 2.57
CA GLU A 70 35.59 -31.73 1.10
C GLU A 70 35.05 -30.41 0.52
N SER A 71 35.70 -29.99 -0.57
CA SER A 71 35.32 -28.90 -1.46
C SER A 71 34.13 -29.32 -2.33
N GLY A 72 33.06 -28.52 -2.38
CA GLY A 72 31.87 -28.82 -3.18
C GLY A 72 31.11 -27.57 -3.61
N THR A 73 31.39 -27.13 -4.84
CA THR A 73 30.67 -26.10 -5.59
C THR A 73 29.19 -26.41 -5.81
N GLY A 74 28.34 -25.40 -5.60
CA GLY A 74 27.17 -25.11 -6.43
C GLY A 74 25.87 -25.87 -6.12
N THR A 75 24.86 -25.15 -5.64
CA THR A 75 23.59 -24.92 -6.35
C THR A 75 22.68 -24.11 -5.42
N ALA A 76 22.40 -22.87 -5.83
CA ALA A 76 21.35 -22.08 -5.25
C ALA A 76 20.00 -22.72 -5.59
N THR A 77 19.28 -23.18 -4.58
CA THR A 77 17.84 -23.40 -4.66
C THR A 77 17.16 -22.33 -3.81
N PRO A 78 16.54 -21.29 -4.37
CA PRO A 78 15.39 -20.71 -3.70
C PRO A 78 14.24 -21.70 -3.88
N THR A 79 14.08 -22.61 -2.92
CA THR A 79 12.80 -23.30 -2.75
C THR A 79 11.84 -22.27 -2.18
N THR A 80 11.24 -21.45 -3.04
CA THR A 80 10.13 -20.58 -2.67
C THR A 80 8.90 -21.46 -2.58
N SER A 81 8.68 -22.06 -1.41
CA SER A 81 7.40 -22.68 -1.07
C SER A 81 6.36 -21.57 -0.97
N ALA A 82 5.62 -21.35 -2.06
CA ALA A 82 4.41 -20.57 -2.06
C ALA A 82 3.39 -21.25 -1.13
N THR A 83 3.26 -20.72 0.09
CA THR A 83 2.08 -20.85 0.94
C THR A 83 2.03 -19.61 1.80
N ALA A 84 1.61 -18.51 1.19
CA ALA A 84 0.96 -17.45 1.94
C ALA A 84 -0.54 -17.63 1.67
N ALA A 85 -1.22 -18.39 2.54
CA ALA A 85 -2.62 -18.06 2.82
C ALA A 85 -2.57 -16.67 3.46
N GLY A 86 -2.64 -15.66 2.59
CA GLY A 86 -2.33 -14.28 2.91
C GLY A 86 -3.31 -13.72 3.90
N GLU A 87 -2.79 -12.90 4.80
CA GLU A 87 -3.59 -12.04 5.66
C GLU A 87 -4.53 -11.21 4.77
N SER A 88 -5.84 -11.34 4.97
CA SER A 88 -6.88 -10.65 4.21
C SER A 88 -7.75 -9.91 5.21
N THR A 89 -8.09 -8.67 4.89
CA THR A 89 -9.03 -7.90 5.71
C THR A 89 -10.06 -7.23 4.84
N THR A 90 -11.26 -7.10 5.39
CA THR A 90 -12.31 -6.27 4.81
C THR A 90 -12.22 -4.89 5.46
N ILE A 91 -11.96 -3.88 4.63
CA ILE A 91 -11.88 -2.47 5.01
C ILE A 91 -13.20 -1.82 4.65
N SER A 92 -13.95 -1.35 5.65
CA SER A 92 -15.18 -0.60 5.43
C SER A 92 -14.87 0.81 4.99
N THR A 93 -15.37 1.18 3.81
CA THR A 93 -15.28 2.53 3.25
C THR A 93 -16.68 3.16 3.19
N PRO A 94 -16.81 4.49 3.03
CA PRO A 94 -18.11 5.12 2.79
C PRO A 94 -18.85 4.56 1.56
N ASN A 95 -18.12 3.96 0.62
CA ASN A 95 -18.65 3.40 -0.63
C ASN A 95 -18.91 1.89 -0.55
N GLY A 96 -18.59 1.25 0.58
CA GLY A 96 -18.78 -0.19 0.80
C GLY A 96 -17.56 -0.88 1.38
N ASP A 97 -17.72 -2.17 1.66
CA ASP A 97 -16.69 -3.03 2.21
C ASP A 97 -15.76 -3.56 1.11
N ILE A 98 -14.46 -3.29 1.21
CA ILE A 98 -13.46 -3.70 0.23
C ILE A 98 -12.48 -4.68 0.86
N THR A 99 -12.23 -5.82 0.20
CA THR A 99 -11.28 -6.81 0.70
C THR A 99 -9.90 -6.61 0.07
N VAL A 100 -8.89 -6.38 0.92
CA VAL A 100 -7.48 -6.27 0.53
C VAL A 100 -6.72 -7.44 1.14
N SER A 101 -5.85 -8.09 0.38
CA SER A 101 -5.25 -9.36 0.78
C SER A 101 -3.77 -9.50 0.46
N GLY A 102 -3.11 -10.47 1.11
CA GLY A 102 -1.76 -10.91 0.78
C GLY A 102 -0.70 -9.83 1.01
N GLU A 103 0.30 -9.78 0.12
CA GLU A 103 1.41 -8.84 0.23
C GLU A 103 0.98 -7.38 0.05
N VAL A 104 -0.10 -7.15 -0.71
CA VAL A 104 -0.71 -5.82 -0.86
C VAL A 104 -1.23 -5.33 0.49
N TYR A 105 -1.99 -6.17 1.21
CA TYR A 105 -2.48 -5.82 2.54
C TYR A 105 -1.35 -5.62 3.55
N LYS A 106 -0.34 -6.51 3.55
CA LYS A 106 0.83 -6.35 4.42
C LYS A 106 1.54 -5.01 4.19
N LYS A 107 1.69 -4.61 2.92
CA LYS A 107 2.29 -3.32 2.56
C LYS A 107 1.44 -2.15 3.04
N TYR A 108 0.13 -2.23 2.85
CA TYR A 108 -0.80 -1.21 3.34
C TYR A 108 -0.71 -1.01 4.85
N VAL A 109 -0.70 -2.10 5.63
CA VAL A 109 -0.52 -2.03 7.09
C VAL A 109 0.84 -1.45 7.45
N ALA A 110 1.91 -1.87 6.78
CA ALA A 110 3.26 -1.35 7.02
C ALA A 110 3.38 0.16 6.70
N ALA A 111 2.59 0.66 5.75
CA ALA A 111 2.53 2.08 5.42
C ALA A 111 1.74 2.93 6.44
N GLY A 112 1.04 2.31 7.39
CA GLY A 112 0.17 2.97 8.37
C GLY A 112 -1.33 2.88 8.06
N GLY A 113 -1.71 2.06 7.08
CA GLY A 113 -3.11 1.78 6.72
C GLY A 113 -3.91 3.05 6.42
N ALA A 114 -5.14 3.12 6.93
CA ALA A 114 -6.06 4.23 6.66
C ALA A 114 -5.60 5.58 7.27
N THR A 115 -4.62 5.55 8.18
CA THR A 115 -4.04 6.78 8.75
C THR A 115 -2.86 7.31 7.93
N SER A 116 -2.39 6.54 6.96
CA SER A 116 -1.34 6.94 6.04
C SER A 116 -1.88 7.81 4.90
N PRO A 117 -1.00 8.48 4.13
CA PRO A 117 -1.41 9.19 2.92
C PRO A 117 -2.08 8.31 1.85
N LEU A 118 -2.02 6.97 1.93
CA LEU A 118 -2.79 6.11 1.02
C LEU A 118 -4.30 6.27 1.22
N GLY A 119 -4.75 6.49 2.45
CA GLY A 119 -6.17 6.58 2.76
C GLY A 119 -6.90 5.23 2.64
N ALA A 120 -8.20 5.29 2.38
CA ALA A 120 -9.04 4.11 2.21
C ALA A 120 -8.82 3.48 0.81
N PRO A 121 -9.06 2.16 0.65
CA PRO A 121 -9.12 1.56 -0.69
C PRO A 121 -10.34 2.11 -1.44
N GLU A 122 -10.24 2.25 -2.77
CA GLU A 122 -11.34 2.78 -3.59
C GLU A 122 -12.12 1.68 -4.31
N GLU A 123 -11.42 0.65 -4.77
CA GLU A 123 -11.99 -0.47 -5.54
C GLU A 123 -11.57 -1.83 -4.98
N ALA A 124 -12.12 -2.93 -5.50
CA ALA A 124 -11.65 -4.26 -5.11
C ALA A 124 -10.24 -4.53 -5.65
N GLN A 125 -9.41 -5.28 -4.93
CA GLN A 125 -8.08 -5.65 -5.40
C GLN A 125 -8.15 -6.39 -6.75
N GLU A 126 -7.38 -5.92 -7.73
CA GLU A 126 -7.43 -6.39 -9.11
C GLU A 126 -6.18 -7.18 -9.51
N ALA A 127 -6.31 -7.96 -10.59
CA ALA A 127 -5.21 -8.70 -11.18
C ALA A 127 -4.44 -7.83 -12.18
N GLY A 128 -3.11 -7.83 -12.06
CA GLY A 128 -2.20 -7.19 -13.00
C GLY A 128 -1.60 -8.17 -14.02
N PRO A 129 -0.86 -7.67 -15.01
CA PRO A 129 -0.17 -8.51 -16.00
C PRO A 129 0.83 -9.47 -15.34
N ASN A 130 1.10 -10.60 -15.99
CA ASN A 130 2.09 -11.59 -15.56
C ASN A 130 1.86 -12.15 -14.13
N GLY A 131 0.61 -12.16 -13.67
CA GLY A 131 0.26 -12.70 -12.36
C GLY A 131 0.56 -11.78 -11.18
N GLY A 132 0.81 -10.49 -11.43
CA GLY A 132 0.82 -9.48 -10.38
C GLY A 132 -0.58 -9.07 -9.94
N GLN A 133 -0.66 -8.21 -8.95
CA GLN A 133 -1.90 -7.70 -8.36
C GLN A 133 -1.74 -6.23 -8.02
N TYR A 134 -2.83 -5.48 -8.00
CA TYR A 134 -2.80 -4.10 -7.52
C TYR A 134 -4.06 -3.75 -6.75
N GLN A 135 -3.95 -2.70 -5.94
CA GLN A 135 -5.06 -2.14 -5.17
C GLN A 135 -4.94 -0.62 -5.19
N ASP A 136 -5.99 0.03 -5.67
CA ASP A 136 -6.13 1.48 -5.66
C ASP A 136 -6.63 1.96 -4.29
N PHE A 137 -5.99 3.02 -3.82
CA PHE A 137 -6.34 3.77 -2.63
C PHE A 137 -6.43 5.25 -2.99
N GLU A 138 -7.14 6.02 -2.16
CA GLU A 138 -7.39 7.46 -2.38
C GLU A 138 -6.13 8.27 -2.72
N GLY A 139 -4.99 7.95 -2.10
CA GLY A 139 -3.73 8.66 -2.31
C GLY A 139 -2.77 8.05 -3.33
N GLY A 140 -2.92 6.77 -3.67
CA GLY A 140 -1.94 6.04 -4.47
C GLY A 140 -2.31 4.57 -4.66
N THR A 141 -1.48 3.82 -5.39
CA THR A 141 -1.76 2.42 -5.71
C THR A 141 -0.63 1.54 -5.19
N ILE A 142 -0.98 0.42 -4.56
CA ILE A 142 -0.01 -0.62 -4.23
C ILE A 142 0.01 -1.63 -5.36
N TYR A 143 1.17 -1.81 -5.96
CA TYR A 143 1.42 -2.81 -7.00
C TYR A 143 2.27 -3.95 -6.44
N TRP A 144 1.91 -5.18 -6.76
CA TRP A 144 2.61 -6.38 -6.36
C TRP A 144 2.94 -7.26 -7.57
N SER A 145 4.15 -7.82 -7.58
CA SER A 145 4.53 -8.94 -8.44
C SER A 145 5.33 -9.98 -7.66
N SER A 146 5.42 -11.21 -8.18
CA SER A 146 6.26 -12.25 -7.57
C SER A 146 7.75 -11.90 -7.55
N ASP A 147 8.20 -11.09 -8.51
CA ASP A 147 9.63 -10.77 -8.69
C ASP A 147 10.06 -9.58 -7.83
N SER A 148 9.21 -8.57 -7.68
CA SER A 148 9.55 -7.32 -6.98
C SER A 148 8.89 -7.16 -5.61
N GLY A 149 7.83 -7.90 -5.30
CA GLY A 149 7.03 -7.69 -4.09
C GLY A 149 6.10 -6.47 -4.20
N ALA A 150 5.56 -6.03 -3.06
CA ALA A 150 4.56 -4.94 -3.01
C ALA A 150 5.20 -3.56 -2.78
N HIS A 151 4.92 -2.62 -3.68
CA HIS A 151 5.44 -1.25 -3.65
C HIS A 151 4.34 -0.24 -3.92
N ILE A 152 4.44 0.91 -3.28
CA ILE A 152 3.50 2.02 -3.47
C ILE A 152 4.00 2.92 -4.58
N VAL A 153 3.12 3.27 -5.52
CA VAL A 153 3.38 4.28 -6.55
C VAL A 153 2.37 5.41 -6.40
N TRP A 154 2.86 6.65 -6.36
CA TRP A 154 2.09 7.83 -5.99
C TRP A 154 1.95 8.82 -7.15
N GLY A 155 0.84 9.57 -7.16
CA GLY A 155 0.65 10.82 -7.92
C GLY A 155 1.18 10.83 -9.36
N ASP A 156 1.88 11.91 -9.72
CA ASP A 156 2.41 12.14 -11.08
C ASP A 156 3.36 11.03 -11.55
N ILE A 157 4.10 10.38 -10.64
CA ILE A 157 4.96 9.24 -10.99
C ILE A 157 4.11 8.05 -11.45
N ARG A 158 3.01 7.76 -10.73
CA ARG A 158 2.06 6.71 -11.11
C ARG A 158 1.42 7.01 -12.46
N GLU A 159 0.89 8.23 -12.63
CA GLU A 159 0.26 8.65 -13.89
C GLU A 159 1.22 8.54 -15.07
N THR A 160 2.44 9.05 -14.93
CA THR A 160 3.47 8.95 -15.98
C THR A 160 3.83 7.50 -16.30
N TRP A 161 3.93 6.65 -15.27
CA TRP A 161 4.23 5.23 -15.46
C TRP A 161 3.09 4.49 -16.17
N GLU A 162 1.84 4.77 -15.81
CA GLU A 162 0.64 4.22 -16.45
C GLU A 162 0.51 4.66 -17.92
N ASP A 163 0.82 5.93 -18.22
CA ASP A 163 0.89 6.46 -19.59
C ASP A 163 1.97 5.77 -20.44
N GLU A 164 3.07 5.36 -19.82
CA GLU A 164 4.11 4.54 -20.46
C GLU A 164 3.70 3.07 -20.63
N GLY A 165 2.47 2.70 -20.27
CA GLY A 165 1.91 1.35 -20.37
C GLY A 165 1.94 0.55 -19.06
N GLY A 166 2.30 1.18 -17.96
CA GLY A 166 2.31 0.61 -16.62
C GLY A 166 3.12 -0.68 -16.52
N ALA A 167 2.58 -1.65 -15.77
CA ALA A 167 3.24 -2.93 -15.51
C ALA A 167 3.42 -3.80 -16.77
N ASN A 168 2.67 -3.55 -17.84
CA ASN A 168 2.84 -4.21 -19.14
C ASN A 168 3.74 -3.42 -20.11
N GLY A 169 4.12 -2.20 -19.74
CA GLY A 169 4.97 -1.32 -20.50
C GLY A 169 6.45 -1.63 -20.37
N PRO A 170 7.33 -0.84 -21.03
CA PRO A 170 8.77 -1.06 -21.02
C PRO A 170 9.41 -0.86 -19.63
N LEU A 171 8.74 -0.15 -18.71
CA LEU A 171 9.22 0.03 -17.35
C LEU A 171 8.91 -1.17 -16.45
N GLY A 172 7.84 -1.91 -16.71
CA GLY A 172 7.43 -3.06 -15.89
C GLY A 172 6.99 -2.67 -14.48
N TYR A 173 6.99 -3.63 -13.55
CA TYR A 173 6.57 -3.43 -12.17
C TYR A 173 7.53 -2.53 -11.36
N PRO A 174 7.01 -1.80 -10.35
CA PRO A 174 7.87 -1.08 -9.40
C PRO A 174 8.73 -2.06 -8.60
N THR A 175 9.95 -1.64 -8.30
CA THR A 175 10.95 -2.38 -7.50
C THR A 175 11.31 -1.66 -6.21
N SER A 176 10.83 -0.44 -6.03
CA SER A 176 10.98 0.34 -4.80
C SER A 176 9.75 1.21 -4.54
N ASP A 177 9.54 1.56 -3.27
CA ASP A 177 8.70 2.70 -2.94
C ASP A 177 9.39 4.00 -3.36
N GLU A 178 8.59 5.07 -3.41
CA GLU A 178 9.10 6.40 -3.71
C GLU A 178 10.13 6.89 -2.67
N THR A 179 11.26 7.40 -3.15
CA THR A 179 12.37 7.93 -2.34
C THR A 179 12.65 9.39 -2.66
N ASN A 180 13.23 10.13 -1.73
CA ASN A 180 13.62 11.53 -1.96
C ASN A 180 14.88 11.62 -2.83
N THR A 181 14.88 12.54 -3.78
CA THR A 181 16.08 12.87 -4.56
C THR A 181 16.86 14.01 -3.92
N ALA A 182 18.15 14.15 -4.28
CA ALA A 182 19.01 15.22 -3.78
C ALA A 182 18.51 16.64 -4.14
N ASN A 183 17.70 16.75 -5.19
CA ASN A 183 17.16 18.02 -5.69
C ASN A 183 15.80 18.39 -5.05
N GLY A 184 15.39 17.69 -3.99
CA GLY A 184 14.10 17.92 -3.32
C GLY A 184 12.90 17.29 -4.03
N GLY A 185 13.14 16.45 -5.04
CA GLY A 185 12.12 15.70 -5.75
C GLY A 185 11.88 14.30 -5.17
N LYS A 186 11.22 13.48 -5.97
CA LYS A 186 10.84 12.11 -5.67
C LYS A 186 11.24 11.17 -6.79
N GLN A 187 11.46 9.90 -6.49
CA GLN A 187 11.86 8.92 -7.47
C GLN A 187 11.34 7.53 -7.10
N SER A 188 10.84 6.81 -8.10
CA SER A 188 10.54 5.38 -8.00
C SER A 188 11.33 4.59 -9.03
N GLU A 189 11.75 3.39 -8.64
CA GLU A 189 12.43 2.45 -9.53
C GLU A 189 11.47 1.38 -10.02
N PHE A 190 11.68 0.96 -11.26
CA PHE A 190 10.92 -0.06 -11.95
C PHE A 190 11.89 -1.07 -12.56
N THR A 191 11.41 -2.28 -12.87
CA THR A 191 12.25 -3.34 -13.44
C THR A 191 13.02 -2.86 -14.68
N GLY A 192 12.37 -2.09 -15.56
CA GLY A 192 12.90 -1.56 -16.81
C GLY A 192 13.33 -0.09 -16.77
N GLY A 193 13.39 0.56 -15.60
CA GLY A 193 13.79 1.96 -15.55
C GLY A 193 13.54 2.67 -14.24
N THR A 194 13.49 3.99 -14.32
CA THR A 194 13.31 4.89 -13.19
C THR A 194 12.47 6.07 -13.65
N ILE A 195 11.56 6.53 -12.80
CA ILE A 195 10.88 7.80 -12.99
C ILE A 195 11.27 8.72 -11.86
N VAL A 196 11.71 9.92 -12.20
CA VAL A 196 12.07 10.99 -11.27
C VAL A 196 11.09 12.12 -11.44
N TRP A 197 10.49 12.57 -10.35
CA TRP A 197 9.66 13.76 -10.29
C TRP A 197 10.41 14.90 -9.59
N VAL A 198 10.45 16.09 -10.20
CA VAL A 198 11.01 17.31 -9.60
C VAL A 198 10.15 18.50 -10.01
N ASN A 199 9.66 19.28 -9.05
CA ASN A 199 8.92 20.53 -9.29
C ASN A 199 7.73 20.40 -10.26
N GLY A 200 6.97 19.30 -10.19
CA GLY A 200 5.81 19.08 -11.05
C GLY A 200 6.13 18.49 -12.43
N GLU A 201 7.38 18.10 -12.67
CA GLU A 201 7.79 17.48 -13.93
C GLU A 201 8.37 16.08 -13.68
N THR A 202 7.93 15.10 -14.48
CA THR A 202 8.45 13.74 -14.47
C THR A 202 9.46 13.53 -15.59
N THR A 203 10.53 12.80 -15.28
CA THR A 203 11.54 12.36 -16.24
C THR A 203 11.63 10.84 -16.18
N VAL A 204 11.36 10.19 -17.31
CA VAL A 204 11.45 8.74 -17.48
C VAL A 204 12.83 8.36 -18.00
N THR A 205 13.52 7.46 -17.32
CA THR A 205 14.79 6.86 -17.76
C THR A 205 14.62 5.35 -17.90
N LYS A 206 14.72 4.84 -19.13
CA LYS A 206 14.62 3.39 -19.43
C LYS A 206 16.00 2.73 -19.39
N LYS A 207 16.05 1.47 -18.98
CA LYS A 207 17.26 0.62 -18.95
C LYS A 207 17.46 -0.16 -20.24
#